data_AF-A0A2V6C2Q7-F1
#
_entry.id   AF-A0A2V6C2Q7-F1
#
_cell.length_a   1.000
_cell.length_b   1.000
_cell.length_c   1.000
_cell.angle_alpha   90.00
_cell.angle_beta   90.00
_cell.angle_gamma   90.00
#
_symmetry.space_group_name_H-M   'P 1'
#
loop_
_entity.id
_entity.type
_entity.pdbx_description
1 polymer ?
#
loop_
_entity_poly.entity_id
_entity_poly.type
_entity_poly.pdbx_seq_one_letter_code
_entity_poly.pdbx_strand_id
1 'polypeptide(L)'
;MNPDPALIGLPSGVSAEQAAAQFDQLQKKLIPLWELIESFNQHEQTIVVVPSMSVDVAIAGLEAQGYEERFLFLLLLLAQPRARMIYVTSQAIHPSVIEYYLDLLSGVIPSHATRRLTLLSPYDDSPRPLSLKLLERPRLLERIKAGIKDKERAHLVCYNTTFLERN
;
A
#
# COMPACT_ATOMS: atom_id res chain seq x y z
N MET A 1 9.12 -6.47 -27.78
CA MET A 1 9.86 -5.62 -26.82
C MET A 1 8.88 -5.37 -25.69
N ASN A 2 9.10 -5.95 -24.51
CA ASN A 2 8.19 -5.69 -23.38
C ASN A 2 8.40 -4.23 -22.96
N PRO A 3 7.33 -3.43 -22.80
CA PRO A 3 7.47 -2.06 -22.31
C PRO A 3 8.13 -2.08 -20.92
N ASP A 4 8.98 -1.11 -20.63
CA ASP A 4 9.55 -0.94 -19.30
C ASP A 4 8.38 -0.78 -18.29
N PRO A 5 8.22 -1.67 -17.30
CA PRO A 5 7.14 -1.60 -16.32
C PRO A 5 7.08 -0.28 -15.56
N ALA A 6 8.22 0.42 -15.44
CA ALA A 6 8.30 1.75 -14.84
C ALA A 6 7.47 2.80 -15.59
N LEU A 7 7.23 2.60 -16.89
CA LEU A 7 6.52 3.53 -17.76
C LEU A 7 5.01 3.27 -17.80
N ILE A 8 4.54 2.16 -17.22
CA ILE A 8 3.10 1.85 -17.17
C ILE A 8 2.39 2.96 -16.38
N GLY A 9 1.46 3.65 -17.04
CA GLY A 9 0.71 4.77 -16.48
C GLY A 9 1.32 6.16 -16.66
N LEU A 10 2.48 6.29 -17.33
CA LEU A 10 3.11 7.59 -17.61
C LEU A 10 2.24 8.43 -18.57
N PRO A 11 1.80 9.65 -18.18
CA PRO A 11 0.99 10.53 -19.02
C PRO A 11 1.75 10.99 -20.26
N SER A 12 1.01 11.18 -21.36
CA SER A 12 1.54 11.79 -22.57
C SER A 12 2.06 13.21 -22.26
N GLY A 13 3.34 13.46 -22.54
CA GLY A 13 4.00 14.76 -22.32
C GLY A 13 4.88 14.84 -21.07
N VAL A 14 4.93 13.81 -20.22
CA VAL A 14 5.89 13.72 -19.11
C VAL A 14 7.13 12.95 -19.58
N SER A 15 8.33 13.50 -19.36
CA SER A 15 9.58 12.80 -19.67
C SER A 15 9.83 11.68 -18.65
N ALA A 16 10.15 10.48 -19.14
CA ALA A 16 10.52 9.33 -18.32
C ALA A 16 11.73 9.64 -17.40
N GLU A 17 12.70 10.40 -17.90
CA GLU A 17 13.88 10.80 -17.12
C GLU A 17 13.50 11.75 -15.97
N GLN A 18 12.58 12.69 -16.22
CA GLN A 18 12.11 13.61 -15.19
C GLN A 18 11.32 12.87 -14.11
N ALA A 19 10.44 11.95 -14.52
CA ALA A 19 9.68 11.09 -13.59
C ALA A 19 10.62 10.22 -12.74
N ALA A 20 11.64 9.62 -13.35
CA ALA A 20 12.66 8.85 -12.64
C ALA A 20 13.42 9.71 -11.63
N ALA A 21 13.88 10.90 -12.03
CA ALA A 21 14.61 11.80 -11.15
C ALA A 21 13.75 12.28 -9.96
N GLN A 22 12.46 12.55 -10.15
CA GLN A 22 11.54 12.89 -9.06
C GLN A 22 11.38 11.72 -8.08
N PHE A 23 11.19 10.50 -8.60
CA PHE A 23 11.08 9.30 -7.78
C PHE A 23 12.38 9.02 -7.00
N ASP A 24 13.55 9.21 -7.59
CA ASP A 24 14.84 9.05 -6.91
C ASP A 24 14.99 10.01 -5.72
N GLN A 25 14.49 11.25 -5.84
CA GLN A 25 14.48 12.19 -4.72
C GLN A 25 13.51 11.76 -3.61
N LEU A 26 12.38 11.15 -3.97
CA LEU A 26 11.45 10.58 -2.99
C LEU A 26 12.06 9.38 -2.28
N GLN A 27 12.71 8.47 -3.00
CA GLN A 27 13.35 7.26 -2.44
C GLN A 27 14.45 7.60 -1.42
N LYS A 28 15.18 8.71 -1.61
CA LYS A 28 16.17 9.16 -0.61
C LYS A 28 15.57 9.43 0.77
N LYS A 29 14.28 9.78 0.86
CA LYS A 29 13.57 9.95 2.14
C LYS A 29 13.33 8.63 2.88
N LEU A 30 13.42 7.49 2.19
CA LEU A 30 13.26 6.18 2.82
C LEU A 30 14.50 5.72 3.57
N ILE A 31 15.69 6.25 3.26
CA ILE A 31 16.94 5.82 3.91
C ILE A 31 16.89 6.03 5.44
N PRO A 32 16.55 7.23 5.97
CA PRO A 32 16.42 7.42 7.42
C PRO A 32 15.25 6.62 8.02
N LEU A 33 14.20 6.40 7.23
CA LEU A 33 13.04 5.61 7.67
C LEU A 33 13.39 4.13 7.82
N TRP A 34 14.25 3.60 6.95
CA TRP A 34 14.71 2.21 7.01
C TRP A 34 15.49 1.93 8.30
N GLU A 35 16.39 2.84 8.69
CA GLU A 35 17.12 2.77 9.97
C GLU A 35 16.15 2.78 11.17
N LEU A 36 15.03 3.50 11.06
CA LEU A 36 13.97 3.50 12.06
C LEU A 36 13.13 2.20 12.05
N ILE A 37 12.91 1.59 10.89
CA ILE A 37 12.16 0.33 10.76
C ILE A 37 13.00 -0.85 11.29
N GLU A 38 14.27 -0.93 10.92
CA GLU A 38 15.18 -2.02 11.33
C GLU A 38 15.42 -2.08 12.84
N SER A 39 15.40 -0.93 13.50
CA SER A 39 15.71 -0.85 14.94
C SER A 39 14.60 -1.38 15.87
N PHE A 40 13.48 -1.94 15.32
CA PHE A 40 12.31 -2.38 16.10
C PHE A 40 11.91 -1.38 17.19
N ASN A 41 12.09 -0.10 16.87
CA ASN A 41 12.04 0.94 17.86
C ASN A 41 10.59 1.28 18.23
N GLN A 42 10.43 2.04 19.31
CA GLN A 42 9.13 2.55 19.70
C GLN A 42 8.79 3.88 18.99
N HIS A 43 9.16 4.09 17.73
CA HIS A 43 8.72 5.29 17.03
C HIS A 43 7.35 5.06 16.36
N GLU A 44 6.49 6.08 16.37
CA GLU A 44 5.25 6.03 15.59
C GLU A 44 5.61 6.00 14.09
N GLN A 45 4.99 5.08 13.35
CA GLN A 45 5.12 4.98 11.89
C GLN A 45 3.78 4.63 11.25
N THR A 46 3.58 5.05 10.01
CA THR A 46 2.40 4.70 9.21
C THR A 46 2.78 3.91 7.98
N ILE A 47 2.29 2.68 7.89
CA ILE A 47 2.49 1.78 6.75
C ILE A 47 1.24 1.89 5.88
N VAL A 48 1.38 2.36 4.64
CA VAL A 48 0.30 2.38 3.67
C VAL A 48 0.52 1.23 2.71
N VAL A 49 -0.37 0.23 2.71
CA VAL A 49 -0.27 -0.93 1.83
C VAL A 49 -1.25 -0.75 0.68
N VAL A 50 -0.70 -0.70 -0.53
CA VAL A 50 -1.45 -0.65 -1.79
C VAL A 50 -0.92 -1.80 -2.66
N PRO A 51 -1.49 -3.02 -2.54
CA PRO A 51 -1.04 -4.20 -3.28
C PRO A 51 -1.53 -4.16 -4.74
N SER A 52 -1.37 -3.00 -5.38
CA SER A 52 -1.71 -2.79 -6.78
C SER A 52 -0.81 -3.62 -7.66
N MET A 53 -1.42 -4.42 -8.54
CA MET A 53 -0.69 -5.12 -9.57
C MET A 53 -1.10 -4.64 -10.95
N SER A 54 -0.09 -4.47 -11.79
CA SER A 54 -0.23 -4.18 -13.21
C SER A 54 0.31 -5.38 -13.97
N VAL A 55 -0.53 -6.41 -14.15
CA VAL A 55 -0.16 -7.68 -14.78
C VAL A 55 -0.63 -7.68 -16.23
N ASP A 56 0.19 -8.16 -17.17
CA ASP A 56 -0.17 -8.29 -18.60
C ASP A 56 -1.26 -9.34 -18.86
N VAL A 57 -1.57 -10.17 -17.86
CA VAL A 57 -2.67 -11.14 -17.91
C VAL A 57 -3.90 -10.49 -17.29
N ALA A 58 -5.04 -10.57 -17.98
CA ALA A 58 -6.31 -10.08 -17.47
C ALA A 58 -6.78 -10.94 -16.27
N ILE A 59 -6.40 -10.54 -15.07
CA ILE A 59 -6.85 -11.13 -13.81
C ILE A 59 -8.06 -10.30 -13.35
N ALA A 60 -9.20 -10.94 -13.11
CA ALA A 60 -10.45 -10.25 -12.78
C ALA A 60 -11.18 -10.88 -11.58
N GLY A 61 -12.04 -10.11 -10.92
CA GLY A 61 -12.91 -10.59 -9.86
C GLY A 61 -12.13 -11.25 -8.70
N LEU A 62 -12.50 -12.49 -8.39
CA LEU A 62 -11.95 -13.26 -7.25
C LEU A 62 -10.44 -13.50 -7.35
N GLU A 63 -9.89 -13.66 -8.55
CA GLU A 63 -8.45 -13.84 -8.70
C GLU A 63 -7.70 -12.57 -8.30
N ALA A 64 -8.15 -11.42 -8.80
CA ALA A 64 -7.53 -10.13 -8.50
C ALA A 64 -7.58 -9.82 -6.99
N GLN A 65 -8.73 -10.08 -6.37
CA GLN A 65 -8.88 -9.97 -4.91
C GLN A 65 -7.96 -10.94 -4.17
N GLY A 66 -7.85 -12.19 -4.62
CA GLY A 66 -6.99 -13.19 -3.99
C GLY A 66 -5.51 -12.79 -3.99
N TYR A 67 -5.04 -12.09 -5.02
CA TYR A 67 -3.68 -11.56 -5.02
C TYR A 67 -3.49 -10.37 -4.07
N GLU A 68 -4.47 -9.46 -3.97
CA GLU A 68 -4.43 -8.39 -2.97
C GLU A 68 -4.43 -8.98 -1.56
N GLU A 69 -5.27 -10.00 -1.29
CA GLU A 69 -5.33 -10.70 -0.01
C GLU A 69 -4.04 -11.48 0.31
N ARG A 70 -3.25 -11.91 -0.68
CA ARG A 70 -1.93 -12.51 -0.43
C ARG A 70 -0.98 -11.57 0.31
N PHE A 71 -1.15 -10.25 0.19
CA PHE A 71 -0.34 -9.27 0.92
C PHE A 71 -0.79 -9.09 2.38
N LEU A 72 -1.85 -9.76 2.84
CA LEU A 72 -2.33 -9.65 4.22
C LEU A 72 -1.34 -10.17 5.25
N PHE A 73 -0.29 -10.91 4.85
CA PHE A 73 0.82 -11.21 5.75
C PHE A 73 1.49 -9.94 6.31
N LEU A 74 1.40 -8.79 5.63
CA LEU A 74 1.90 -7.51 6.13
C LEU A 74 1.15 -7.03 7.38
N LEU A 75 -0.05 -7.52 7.65
CA LEU A 75 -0.74 -7.27 8.93
C LEU A 75 0.10 -7.73 10.13
N LEU A 76 1.01 -8.70 9.93
CA LEU A 76 1.94 -9.14 10.97
C LEU A 76 2.90 -8.03 11.45
N LEU A 77 3.12 -6.99 10.64
CA LEU A 77 3.88 -5.80 11.07
C LEU A 77 3.18 -5.02 12.18
N LEU A 78 1.87 -5.21 12.38
CA LEU A 78 1.15 -4.68 13.55
C LEU A 78 1.58 -5.35 14.86
N ALA A 79 2.43 -6.38 14.85
CA ALA A 79 3.14 -6.83 16.05
C ALA A 79 3.93 -5.68 16.71
N GLN A 80 4.41 -4.72 15.91
CA GLN A 80 5.10 -3.53 16.40
C GLN A 80 4.09 -2.58 17.07
N PRO A 81 4.22 -2.24 18.37
CA PRO A 81 3.17 -1.55 19.14
C PRO A 81 2.77 -0.17 18.62
N ARG A 82 3.68 0.53 17.91
CA ARG A 82 3.47 1.91 17.42
C ARG A 82 3.36 2.00 15.90
N ALA A 83 3.34 0.86 15.20
CA ALA A 83 2.98 0.81 13.80
C ALA A 83 1.47 1.04 13.63
N ARG A 84 1.09 1.91 12.70
CA ARG A 84 -0.27 2.06 12.20
C ARG A 84 -0.29 1.61 10.75
N MET A 85 -1.37 0.98 10.32
CA MET A 85 -1.48 0.48 8.96
C MET A 85 -2.75 1.01 8.30
N ILE A 86 -2.61 1.52 7.08
CA ILE A 86 -3.70 1.79 6.16
C ILE A 86 -3.59 0.74 5.06
N TYR A 87 -4.51 -0.21 5.02
CA TYR A 87 -4.53 -1.27 4.03
C TYR A 87 -5.63 -0.99 3.02
N VAL A 88 -5.28 -0.96 1.74
CA VAL A 88 -6.20 -0.62 0.66
C VAL A 88 -6.38 -1.81 -0.27
N THR A 89 -7.62 -2.16 -0.59
CA THR A 89 -7.96 -3.24 -1.54
C THR A 89 -9.08 -2.81 -2.47
N SER A 90 -9.12 -3.36 -3.68
CA SER A 90 -10.14 -3.11 -4.71
C SER A 90 -11.56 -3.37 -4.20
N GLN A 91 -11.73 -4.42 -3.39
CA GLN A 91 -12.97 -4.79 -2.72
C GLN A 91 -12.76 -4.92 -1.21
N ALA A 92 -13.82 -4.78 -0.42
CA ALA A 92 -13.72 -4.96 1.03
C ALA A 92 -13.37 -6.40 1.38
N ILE A 93 -12.38 -6.57 2.26
CA ILE A 93 -12.00 -7.88 2.80
C ILE A 93 -13.00 -8.29 3.87
N HIS A 94 -13.39 -9.56 3.87
CA HIS A 94 -14.29 -10.09 4.89
C HIS A 94 -13.68 -9.99 6.30
N PRO A 95 -14.42 -9.54 7.33
CA PRO A 95 -13.87 -9.32 8.67
C PRO A 95 -13.17 -10.56 9.27
N SER A 96 -13.70 -11.77 9.04
CA SER A 96 -13.10 -13.00 9.57
C SER A 96 -11.70 -13.28 9.01
N VAL A 97 -11.40 -12.82 7.79
CA VAL A 97 -10.05 -12.95 7.21
C VAL A 97 -9.09 -12.04 7.96
N ILE A 98 -9.51 -10.81 8.25
CA ILE A 98 -8.71 -9.86 9.04
C ILE A 98 -8.50 -10.39 10.45
N GLU A 99 -9.55 -10.87 11.12
CA GLU A 99 -9.48 -11.47 12.45
C GLU A 99 -8.49 -12.63 12.47
N TYR A 100 -8.56 -13.55 11.50
CA TYR A 100 -7.62 -14.66 11.36
C TYR A 100 -6.16 -14.17 11.33
N TYR A 101 -5.82 -13.17 10.53
CA TYR A 101 -4.45 -12.65 10.47
C TYR A 101 -4.02 -11.94 11.76
N LEU A 102 -4.94 -11.21 12.40
CA LEU A 102 -4.64 -10.53 13.67
C LEU A 102 -4.46 -11.51 14.83
N ASP A 103 -5.15 -12.66 14.80
CA ASP A 103 -5.00 -13.72 15.80
C ASP A 103 -3.64 -14.45 15.69
N LEU A 104 -2.94 -14.34 14.56
CA LEU A 104 -1.58 -14.84 14.39
C LEU A 104 -0.51 -13.97 15.09
N LEU A 105 -0.87 -12.78 15.56
CA LEU A 105 0.06 -11.88 16.26
C LEU A 105 0.34 -12.37 17.69
N SER A 106 1.45 -13.08 17.88
CA SER A 106 1.88 -13.49 19.21
C SER A 106 2.25 -12.26 20.07
N GLY A 107 1.75 -12.22 21.30
CA GLY A 107 2.04 -11.14 22.25
C GLY A 107 1.29 -9.83 22.02
N VAL A 108 0.37 -9.76 21.06
CA VAL A 108 -0.49 -8.59 20.83
C VAL A 108 -1.96 -8.98 20.96
N ILE A 109 -2.73 -8.21 21.73
CA ILE A 109 -4.18 -8.40 21.81
C ILE A 109 -4.80 -7.94 20.48
N PRO A 110 -5.60 -8.76 19.78
CA PRO A 110 -6.15 -8.43 18.46
C PRO A 110 -6.89 -7.08 18.41
N SER A 111 -7.60 -6.71 19.48
CA SER A 111 -8.29 -5.42 19.59
C SER A 111 -7.34 -4.21 19.55
N HIS A 112 -6.12 -4.34 20.06
CA HIS A 112 -5.09 -3.28 19.97
C HIS A 112 -4.52 -3.15 18.57
N ALA A 113 -4.34 -4.26 17.84
CA ALA A 113 -3.93 -4.23 16.43
C ALA A 113 -5.04 -3.62 15.56
N THR A 114 -6.29 -4.02 15.78
CA THR A 114 -7.47 -3.50 15.07
C THR A 114 -7.59 -1.98 15.18
N ARG A 115 -7.36 -1.39 16.36
CA ARG A 115 -7.38 0.09 16.56
C ARG A 115 -6.31 0.83 15.77
N ARG A 116 -5.27 0.14 15.29
CA ARG A 116 -4.16 0.70 14.50
C ARG A 116 -4.27 0.33 13.02
N LEU A 117 -5.25 -0.46 12.64
CA LEU A 117 -5.54 -0.87 11.27
C LEU A 117 -6.70 -0.06 10.70
N THR A 118 -6.51 0.55 9.54
CA THR A 118 -7.55 1.20 8.76
C THR A 118 -7.68 0.46 7.44
N LEU A 119 -8.86 -0.09 7.16
CA LEU A 119 -9.17 -0.76 5.89
C LEU A 119 -9.94 0.19 4.99
N LEU A 120 -9.48 0.35 3.75
CA LEU A 120 -10.12 1.21 2.75
C LEU A 120 -10.33 0.45 1.46
N SER A 121 -11.44 0.74 0.77
CA SER A 121 -11.71 0.16 -0.54
C SER A 121 -12.44 1.17 -1.44
N PRO A 122 -12.11 1.23 -2.75
CA PRO A 122 -12.90 1.96 -3.72
C PRO A 122 -14.17 1.21 -4.15
N TYR A 123 -14.36 -0.05 -3.72
CA TYR A 123 -15.45 -0.94 -4.13
C TYR A 123 -15.57 -1.07 -5.65
N ASP A 124 -14.44 -1.35 -6.30
CA ASP A 124 -14.32 -1.44 -7.76
C ASP A 124 -13.69 -2.80 -8.12
N ASP A 125 -14.50 -3.71 -8.65
CA ASP A 125 -14.14 -5.08 -9.06
C ASP A 125 -13.61 -5.16 -10.50
N SER A 126 -13.46 -4.03 -11.19
CA SER A 126 -12.88 -4.01 -12.53
C SER A 126 -11.44 -4.55 -12.51
N PRO A 127 -10.96 -5.15 -13.61
CA PRO A 127 -9.61 -5.72 -13.70
C PRO A 127 -8.49 -4.65 -13.78
N ARG A 128 -8.82 -3.38 -13.49
CA ARG A 128 -7.86 -2.28 -13.53
C ARG A 128 -6.93 -2.32 -12.31
N PRO A 129 -5.68 -1.84 -12.41
CA PRO A 129 -4.79 -1.76 -11.27
C PRO A 129 -5.39 -0.93 -10.13
N LEU A 130 -5.17 -1.37 -8.88
CA LEU A 130 -5.67 -0.67 -7.70
C LEU A 130 -5.19 0.78 -7.65
N SER A 131 -3.92 1.06 -7.96
CA SER A 131 -3.40 2.42 -7.97
C SER A 131 -4.15 3.33 -8.93
N LEU A 132 -4.54 2.85 -10.12
CA LEU A 132 -5.37 3.62 -11.04
C LEU A 132 -6.74 3.93 -10.44
N LYS A 133 -7.39 2.91 -9.83
CA LYS A 133 -8.68 3.10 -9.14
C LYS A 133 -8.59 4.15 -8.04
N LEU A 134 -7.46 4.24 -7.33
CA LEU A 134 -7.22 5.23 -6.27
C LEU A 134 -6.96 6.63 -6.84
N LEU A 135 -6.12 6.74 -7.87
CA LEU A 135 -5.78 8.02 -8.51
C LEU A 135 -7.01 8.71 -9.14
N GLU A 136 -7.96 7.93 -9.64
CA GLU A 136 -9.25 8.43 -10.14
C GLU A 136 -10.22 8.90 -9.04
N ARG A 137 -9.90 8.66 -7.76
CA ARG A 137 -10.77 8.95 -6.61
C ARG A 137 -10.09 9.87 -5.58
N PRO A 138 -10.01 11.19 -5.85
CA PRO A 138 -9.33 12.15 -4.99
C PRO A 138 -9.79 12.11 -3.52
N ARG A 139 -11.09 11.92 -3.26
CA ARG A 139 -11.62 11.81 -1.90
C ARG A 139 -11.06 10.61 -1.12
N LEU A 140 -10.78 9.50 -1.80
CA LEU A 140 -10.19 8.33 -1.16
C LEU A 140 -8.71 8.56 -0.86
N LEU A 141 -7.97 9.23 -1.76
CA LEU A 141 -6.60 9.67 -1.49
C LEU A 141 -6.54 10.63 -0.31
N GLU A 142 -7.47 11.58 -0.19
CA GLU A 142 -7.54 12.47 0.98
C GLU A 142 -7.83 11.71 2.27
N ARG A 143 -8.64 10.64 2.24
CA ARG A 143 -8.83 9.76 3.41
C ARG A 143 -7.56 9.00 3.78
N ILE A 144 -6.81 8.49 2.80
CA ILE A 144 -5.50 7.86 3.03
C ILE A 144 -4.55 8.87 3.68
N LYS A 145 -4.42 10.07 3.10
CA LYS A 145 -3.57 11.16 3.63
C LYS A 145 -3.98 11.58 5.04
N ALA A 146 -5.28 11.67 5.33
CA ALA A 146 -5.78 12.02 6.65
C ALA A 146 -5.48 10.96 7.72
N GLY A 147 -5.30 9.70 7.32
CA GLY A 147 -4.86 8.62 8.21
C GLY A 147 -3.36 8.66 8.54
N ILE A 148 -2.56 9.40 7.77
CA ILE A 148 -1.11 9.54 7.98
C ILE A 148 -0.86 10.65 8.99
N LYS A 149 -0.38 10.27 10.19
CA LYS A 149 -0.06 11.22 11.26
C LYS A 149 1.18 12.06 10.98
N ASP A 150 2.24 11.41 10.53
CA ASP A 150 3.55 12.00 10.25
C ASP A 150 4.02 11.47 8.89
N LYS A 151 4.15 12.39 7.93
CA LYS A 151 4.52 12.06 6.54
C LYS A 151 6.00 11.69 6.41
N GLU A 152 6.86 12.17 7.30
CA GLU A 152 8.27 11.81 7.31
C GLU A 152 8.50 10.42 7.93
N ARG A 153 7.47 9.87 8.58
CA ARG A 153 7.44 8.52 9.17
C ARG A 153 6.40 7.61 8.54
N ALA A 154 6.07 7.88 7.28
CA ALA A 154 5.16 7.07 6.50
C ALA A 154 5.86 6.49 5.28
N HIS A 155 5.51 5.25 4.93
CA HIS A 155 5.95 4.64 3.68
C HIS A 155 4.83 3.88 3.00
N LEU A 156 4.96 3.79 1.68
CA LEU A 156 4.06 3.06 0.81
C LEU A 156 4.69 1.69 0.50
N VAL A 157 3.92 0.62 0.72
CA VAL A 157 4.26 -0.75 0.33
C VAL A 157 3.38 -1.13 -0.86
N CYS A 158 4.02 -1.39 -2.00
CA CYS A 158 3.36 -1.77 -3.24
C CYS A 158 3.82 -3.16 -3.70
N TYR A 159 3.04 -3.79 -4.58
CA TYR A 159 3.47 -4.99 -5.29
C TYR A 159 4.36 -4.61 -6.49
N ASN A 160 3.83 -3.79 -7.40
CA ASN A 160 4.58 -3.22 -8.52
C ASN A 160 5.00 -1.77 -8.22
N THR A 161 6.06 -1.30 -8.86
CA THR A 161 6.51 0.10 -8.81
C THR A 161 6.44 0.72 -10.21
N THR A 162 5.24 0.80 -10.77
CA THR A 162 4.98 1.48 -12.06
C THR A 162 4.90 2.99 -11.86
N PHE A 163 4.66 3.77 -12.91
CA PHE A 163 4.45 5.22 -12.75
C PHE A 163 3.28 5.51 -11.80
N LEU A 164 2.22 4.68 -11.81
CA LEU A 164 1.04 4.88 -10.96
C LEU A 164 1.38 4.89 -9.45
N GLU A 165 2.41 4.17 -9.03
CA GLU A 165 2.85 4.13 -7.63
C GLU A 165 3.94 5.17 -7.30
N ARG A 166 4.60 5.74 -8.31
CA ARG A 166 5.74 6.66 -8.14
C ARG A 166 5.36 8.14 -7.98
N ASN A 167 4.13 8.51 -8.30
CA ASN A 167 3.67 9.92 -8.36
C ASN A 167 3.04 10.43 -7.07
#